data_AF-A0A544Y7Q3-F1
#
_entry.id   AF-A0A544Y7Q3-F1
#
_cell.length_a   1.000
_cell.length_b   1.000
_cell.length_c   1.000
_cell.angle_alpha   90.00
_cell.angle_beta   90.00
_cell.angle_gamma   90.00
#
_symmetry.space_group_name_H-M   'P 1'
#
loop_
_entity.id
_entity.type
_entity.pdbx_description
1 polymer ?
#
loop_
_entity_poly.entity_id
_entity_poly.type
_entity_poly.pdbx_seq_one_letter_code
_entity_poly.pdbx_strand_id
1 'polypeptide(L)'
;MHMSSRRWRRALLAVVLLAQAVVLAAGQRANAAVTQLPFTITNNSGRGDATYVYVVARNSITGQQGYVDASGTWRAYSFPSSIPNGPVPAPDIAIPGPGTGARTTVTLPPNLSGGRVYVSMGAKLRFFLTTNGLVEPAPWVDSDPNAGILYDWAEFARTSNGGAGIFINSTTVDMFGFPLTVGVTDASGNTQTQGIAGDRAAILNAFAGLGSPWSALTTTRASDGLPLRVLAPVHAIAKGLFPSTYLDSYVNGVWSYYATRPLTVQTSLGTFTGTTSGANWTFRNASGAVIGTLTKPATSDVFACAGGMQPPNQPDQAAILAVGARVCAALNRATLSTTGRVMYDTQPTTDATKFYGQSASNLFSKTIHAHSLNGLAYGFSYDDVGGFAPVIDQPNPSSAGMTIGSFGGGTGGPSGANIIGPGGKCVDVAGDDTGGNGAAVQLWDCQSYAKDQFWTWSGQTLRTLGRCLDVRSGGTANGTPLQLYDCNNTGAQNWVLRADGSIQNPQSGRCVDSPGGATGNGTRLQIYDCNGTAAQRFVMR
;
A
#
# COMPACT_ATOMS: atom_id res chain seq x y z
N MET A 1 -3.60 35.97 -70.24
CA MET A 1 -2.49 35.81 -69.27
C MET A 1 -2.52 34.39 -68.70
N HIS A 2 -1.74 33.49 -69.29
CA HIS A 2 -1.58 32.11 -68.83
C HIS A 2 -0.62 32.06 -67.63
N MET A 3 -1.14 32.03 -66.40
CA MET A 3 -0.34 31.57 -65.26
C MET A 3 -0.36 30.05 -65.23
N SER A 4 0.81 29.45 -65.43
CA SER A 4 0.96 28.02 -65.67
C SER A 4 0.58 27.16 -64.46
N SER A 5 -0.08 26.04 -64.74
CA SER A 5 -0.44 24.95 -63.82
C SER A 5 0.76 24.34 -63.07
N ARG A 6 2.00 24.73 -63.40
CA ARG A 6 3.23 24.33 -62.72
C ARG A 6 3.45 25.02 -61.37
N ARG A 7 2.93 26.23 -61.15
CA ARG A 7 3.10 26.94 -59.86
C ARG A 7 2.20 26.40 -58.74
N TRP A 8 0.97 25.99 -59.07
CA TRP A 8 0.05 25.37 -58.11
C TRP A 8 0.47 23.97 -57.69
N ARG A 9 1.01 23.16 -58.62
CA ARG A 9 1.53 21.82 -58.30
C ARG A 9 2.78 21.85 -57.41
N ARG A 10 3.62 22.89 -57.52
CA ARG A 10 4.79 23.07 -56.63
C ARG A 10 4.40 23.58 -55.23
N ALA A 11 3.37 24.42 -55.13
CA ALA A 11 2.84 24.87 -53.85
C ALA A 11 2.11 23.75 -53.08
N LEU A 12 1.31 22.91 -53.76
CA LEU A 12 0.69 21.74 -53.13
C LEU A 12 1.70 20.66 -52.73
N LEU A 13 2.76 20.40 -53.54
CA LEU A 13 3.83 19.48 -53.14
C LEU A 13 4.59 19.98 -51.91
N ALA A 14 4.85 21.28 -51.81
CA ALA A 14 5.55 21.87 -50.66
C ALA A 14 4.72 21.82 -49.37
N VAL A 15 3.39 22.01 -49.45
CA VAL A 15 2.48 21.89 -48.30
C VAL A 15 2.28 20.43 -47.89
N VAL A 16 2.24 19.48 -48.83
CA VAL A 16 2.17 18.04 -48.52
C VAL A 16 3.51 17.54 -47.95
N LEU A 17 4.66 18.03 -48.43
CA LEU A 17 5.98 17.69 -47.87
C LEU A 17 6.21 18.32 -46.49
N LEU A 18 5.73 19.54 -46.21
CA LEU A 18 5.77 20.10 -44.85
C LEU A 18 4.77 19.42 -43.91
N ALA A 19 3.58 19.05 -44.37
CA ALA A 19 2.62 18.31 -43.56
C ALA A 19 3.11 16.87 -43.26
N GLN A 20 3.75 16.21 -44.22
CA GLN A 20 4.41 14.92 -43.99
C GLN A 20 5.64 15.06 -43.10
N ALA A 21 6.43 16.14 -43.20
CA ALA A 21 7.55 16.38 -42.29
C ALA A 21 7.10 16.70 -40.85
N VAL A 22 5.95 17.38 -40.66
CA VAL A 22 5.37 17.64 -39.34
C VAL A 22 4.71 16.38 -38.76
N VAL A 23 4.09 15.53 -39.58
CA VAL A 23 3.57 14.22 -39.14
C VAL A 23 4.69 13.20 -38.87
N LEU A 24 5.81 13.26 -39.60
CA LEU A 24 7.02 12.47 -39.32
C LEU A 24 7.79 12.99 -38.09
N ALA A 25 7.79 14.31 -37.83
CA ALA A 25 8.39 14.89 -36.63
C ALA A 25 7.52 14.71 -35.37
N ALA A 26 6.20 14.64 -35.50
CA ALA A 26 5.29 14.29 -34.41
C ALA A 26 5.23 12.77 -34.15
N GLY A 27 5.56 11.95 -35.15
CA GLY A 27 5.60 10.48 -35.07
C GLY A 27 6.93 9.87 -34.61
N GLN A 28 7.94 10.68 -34.26
CA GLN A 28 9.26 10.20 -33.81
C GLN A 28 9.76 10.89 -32.52
N ARG A 29 8.88 11.06 -31.54
CA ARG A 29 9.32 11.06 -30.13
C ARG A 29 8.94 9.73 -29.48
N ALA A 30 9.34 8.62 -30.10
CA ALA A 30 9.62 7.43 -29.31
C ALA A 30 10.90 7.75 -28.52
N ASN A 31 10.76 8.37 -27.35
CA ASN A 31 11.86 8.50 -26.41
C ASN A 31 12.40 7.08 -26.19
N ALA A 32 13.66 6.84 -26.56
CA ALA A 32 14.31 5.57 -26.34
C ALA A 32 14.16 5.20 -24.85
N ALA A 33 13.74 3.96 -24.58
CA ALA A 33 13.57 3.50 -23.21
C ALA A 33 14.88 3.67 -22.43
N VAL A 34 14.79 4.16 -21.20
CA VAL A 34 15.97 4.47 -20.39
C VAL A 34 16.69 3.16 -20.03
N THR A 35 17.93 3.00 -20.51
CA THR A 35 18.70 1.77 -20.27
C THR A 35 18.96 1.58 -18.78
N GLN A 36 19.35 2.64 -18.06
CA GLN A 36 19.46 2.70 -16.60
C GLN A 36 18.26 3.44 -16.01
N LEU A 37 17.23 2.71 -15.59
CA LEU A 37 16.00 3.33 -15.11
C LEU A 37 16.23 3.97 -13.72
N PRO A 38 16.07 5.29 -13.55
CA PRO A 38 16.15 5.91 -12.23
C PRO A 38 14.98 5.42 -11.37
N PHE A 39 15.30 4.96 -10.16
CA PHE A 39 14.37 4.47 -9.16
C PHE A 39 14.48 5.32 -7.90
N THR A 40 13.48 6.15 -7.65
CA THR A 40 13.49 7.10 -6.51
C THR A 40 12.75 6.54 -5.31
N ILE A 41 13.43 6.46 -4.17
CA ILE A 41 12.87 6.13 -2.87
C ILE A 41 12.54 7.44 -2.16
N THR A 42 11.29 7.62 -1.76
CA THR A 42 10.84 8.78 -0.96
C THR A 42 10.46 8.30 0.44
N ASN A 43 10.96 8.97 1.48
CA ASN A 43 10.67 8.61 2.86
C ASN A 43 9.72 9.61 3.53
N ASN A 44 8.44 9.25 3.59
CA ASN A 44 7.40 10.01 4.30
C ASN A 44 7.02 9.35 5.64
N SER A 45 7.89 8.49 6.19
CA SER A 45 7.58 7.73 7.41
C SER A 45 7.36 8.59 8.64
N GLY A 46 7.99 9.77 8.70
CA GLY A 46 8.02 10.60 9.90
C GLY A 46 9.03 10.11 10.95
N ARG A 47 9.85 9.10 10.64
CA ARG A 47 10.80 8.47 11.56
C ARG A 47 12.22 9.03 11.44
N GLY A 48 12.90 9.20 12.56
CA GLY A 48 14.30 9.64 12.61
C GLY A 48 15.33 8.55 12.31
N ASP A 49 14.93 7.30 12.11
CA ASP A 49 15.84 6.19 11.87
C ASP A 49 16.62 6.37 10.56
N ALA A 50 17.88 5.91 10.55
CA ALA A 50 18.62 5.71 9.32
C ALA A 50 17.90 4.67 8.45
N THR A 51 17.84 4.91 7.14
CA THR A 51 17.28 3.97 6.18
C THR A 51 18.37 3.37 5.31
N TYR A 52 18.18 2.11 4.89
CA TYR A 52 19.10 1.39 4.00
C TYR A 52 18.33 0.74 2.87
N VAL A 53 18.81 0.92 1.65
CA VAL A 53 18.21 0.43 0.41
C VAL A 53 19.06 -0.71 -0.16
N TYR A 54 18.40 -1.72 -0.74
CA TYR A 54 19.05 -2.86 -1.38
C TYR A 54 18.34 -3.18 -2.68
N VAL A 55 19.09 -3.46 -3.74
CA VAL A 55 18.53 -3.94 -5.01
C VAL A 55 19.15 -5.30 -5.31
N VAL A 56 18.34 -6.35 -5.23
CA VAL A 56 18.74 -7.72 -5.58
C VAL A 56 17.87 -8.22 -6.73
N ALA A 57 18.43 -9.03 -7.62
CA ALA A 57 17.69 -9.61 -8.74
C ALA A 57 18.41 -10.83 -9.32
N ARG A 58 17.85 -11.37 -10.40
CA ARG A 58 18.54 -12.24 -11.35
C ARG A 58 18.73 -11.50 -12.67
N ASN A 59 19.89 -11.63 -13.30
CA ASN A 59 20.07 -11.17 -14.67
C ASN A 59 19.39 -12.16 -15.62
N SER A 60 18.41 -11.71 -16.41
CA SER A 60 17.58 -12.57 -17.26
C SER A 60 18.31 -13.11 -18.49
N ILE A 61 19.46 -12.56 -18.86
CA ILE A 61 20.29 -13.05 -19.98
C ILE A 61 21.22 -14.17 -19.49
N THR A 62 21.93 -13.94 -18.38
CA THR A 62 22.95 -14.87 -17.86
C THR A 62 22.40 -15.88 -16.87
N GLY A 63 21.22 -15.64 -16.32
CA GLY A 63 20.63 -16.43 -15.23
C GLY A 63 21.31 -16.22 -13.87
N GLN A 64 22.35 -15.38 -13.75
CA GLN A 64 23.07 -15.17 -12.50
C GLN A 64 22.27 -14.29 -11.53
N GLN A 65 22.25 -14.67 -10.24
CA GLN A 65 21.75 -13.80 -9.18
C GLN A 65 22.81 -12.77 -8.78
N GLY A 66 22.36 -11.59 -8.35
CA GLY A 66 23.24 -10.49 -8.04
C GLY A 66 22.51 -9.31 -7.41
N TYR A 67 23.21 -8.19 -7.37
CA TYR A 67 22.73 -6.94 -6.80
C TYR A 67 23.17 -5.74 -7.64
N VAL A 68 22.55 -4.59 -7.41
CA VAL A 68 23.02 -3.30 -7.93
C VAL A 68 23.73 -2.57 -6.81
N ASP A 69 24.99 -2.18 -7.03
CA ASP A 69 25.76 -1.43 -6.04
C ASP A 69 25.39 0.06 -6.01
N ALA A 70 25.95 0.82 -5.05
CA ALA A 70 25.67 2.25 -4.88
C ALA A 70 26.04 3.12 -6.11
N SER A 71 26.86 2.62 -7.04
CA SER A 71 27.19 3.31 -8.29
C SER A 71 26.17 3.05 -9.41
N GLY A 72 25.18 2.19 -9.17
CA GLY A 72 24.23 1.75 -10.19
C GLY A 72 24.73 0.59 -11.03
N THR A 73 25.82 -0.06 -10.64
CA THR A 73 26.45 -1.15 -11.41
C THR A 73 25.91 -2.52 -10.96
N TRP A 74 25.56 -3.36 -11.92
CA TRP A 74 25.21 -4.76 -11.68
C TRP A 74 26.44 -5.58 -11.23
N ARG A 75 26.28 -6.35 -10.15
CA ARG A 75 27.28 -7.27 -9.59
C ARG A 75 26.67 -8.65 -9.41
N ALA A 76 27.23 -9.66 -10.07
CA ALA A 76 26.85 -11.05 -9.82
C ALA A 76 27.40 -11.52 -8.47
N TYR A 77 26.63 -12.35 -7.76
CA TYR A 77 27.14 -13.02 -6.57
C TYR A 77 28.16 -14.10 -6.94
N SER A 78 29.17 -14.27 -6.09
CA SER A 78 30.07 -15.41 -6.11
C SER A 78 29.58 -16.45 -5.10
N PHE A 79 28.99 -17.54 -5.58
CA PHE A 79 28.45 -18.59 -4.72
C PHE A 79 29.56 -19.53 -4.23
N PRO A 80 29.59 -19.89 -2.94
CA PRO A 80 30.54 -20.88 -2.43
C PRO A 80 30.26 -22.25 -3.04
N SER A 81 31.31 -23.04 -3.29
CA SER A 81 31.18 -24.41 -3.78
C SER A 81 30.68 -25.41 -2.71
N SER A 82 30.82 -25.07 -1.42
CA SER A 82 30.33 -25.86 -0.29
C SER A 82 29.98 -24.97 0.91
N ILE A 83 29.04 -25.44 1.73
CA ILE A 83 28.53 -24.74 2.92
C ILE A 83 28.46 -25.67 4.14
N PRO A 84 29.59 -26.24 4.61
CA PRO A 84 29.59 -27.25 5.68
C PRO A 84 28.96 -26.77 7.00
N ASN A 85 28.93 -25.46 7.22
CA ASN A 85 28.34 -24.82 8.41
C ASN A 85 27.07 -24.00 8.08
N GLY A 86 26.40 -24.31 6.96
CA GLY A 86 25.24 -23.57 6.48
C GLY A 86 25.57 -22.32 5.65
N PRO A 87 24.55 -21.54 5.26
CA PRO A 87 24.71 -20.38 4.37
C PRO A 87 25.76 -19.38 4.87
N VAL A 88 26.56 -18.84 3.93
CA VAL A 88 27.63 -17.88 4.25
C VAL A 88 27.13 -16.44 4.10
N PRO A 89 27.64 -15.46 4.87
CA PRO A 89 27.25 -14.07 4.70
C PRO A 89 27.50 -13.56 3.27
N ALA A 90 26.51 -12.89 2.69
CA ALA A 90 26.67 -12.13 1.45
C ALA A 90 27.48 -10.84 1.72
N PRO A 91 28.08 -10.22 0.69
CA PRO A 91 28.70 -8.90 0.85
C PRO A 91 27.70 -7.86 1.39
N ASP A 92 28.19 -6.83 2.09
CA ASP A 92 27.35 -5.69 2.47
C ASP A 92 26.99 -4.88 1.24
N ILE A 93 25.72 -4.98 0.85
CA ILE A 93 25.15 -4.34 -0.33
C ILE A 93 24.24 -3.16 0.03
N ALA A 94 24.29 -2.68 1.27
CA ALA A 94 23.46 -1.57 1.73
C ALA A 94 23.86 -0.26 1.04
N ILE A 95 22.88 0.40 0.42
CA ILE A 95 22.97 1.76 -0.09
C ILE A 95 22.33 2.70 0.95
N PRO A 96 22.96 3.82 1.34
CA PRO A 96 22.32 4.80 2.22
C PRO A 96 20.98 5.27 1.66
N GLY A 97 19.91 5.10 2.42
CA GLY A 97 18.57 5.53 2.04
C GLY A 97 18.26 6.98 2.45
N PRO A 98 17.06 7.48 2.11
CA PRO A 98 16.64 8.82 2.48
C PRO A 98 16.24 8.94 3.95
N GLY A 99 16.65 10.04 4.59
CA GLY A 99 16.06 10.49 5.85
C GLY A 99 14.59 10.91 5.69
N THR A 100 13.90 11.20 6.79
CA THR A 100 12.50 11.66 6.73
C THR A 100 12.35 12.94 5.93
N GLY A 101 11.37 12.96 5.02
CA GLY A 101 11.09 14.05 4.08
C GLY A 101 12.06 14.11 2.88
N ALA A 102 13.09 13.26 2.84
CA ALA A 102 14.09 13.24 1.80
C ALA A 102 13.82 12.16 0.74
N ARG A 103 14.64 12.20 -0.32
CA ARG A 103 14.62 11.23 -1.43
C ARG A 103 16.03 10.75 -1.74
N THR A 104 16.16 9.48 -2.11
CA THR A 104 17.39 8.91 -2.66
C THR A 104 17.03 8.17 -3.94
N THR A 105 17.88 8.29 -4.96
CA THR A 105 17.68 7.60 -6.25
C THR A 105 18.77 6.56 -6.44
N VAL A 106 18.35 5.33 -6.75
CA VAL A 106 19.22 4.25 -7.27
C VAL A 106 18.89 4.03 -8.75
N THR A 107 19.70 3.27 -9.47
CA THR A 107 19.35 2.86 -10.84
C THR A 107 18.99 1.38 -10.88
N LEU A 108 18.08 1.03 -11.78
CA LEU A 108 17.79 -0.35 -12.12
C LEU A 108 18.34 -0.59 -13.53
N PRO A 109 19.40 -1.40 -13.71
CA PRO A 109 19.86 -1.84 -15.03
C PRO A 109 18.80 -2.64 -15.81
N PRO A 110 18.93 -2.82 -17.13
CA PRO A 110 17.99 -3.61 -17.91
C PRO A 110 18.20 -5.11 -17.66
N ASN A 111 17.27 -5.95 -18.11
CA ASN A 111 17.37 -7.42 -18.05
C ASN A 111 17.47 -7.97 -16.63
N LEU A 112 16.73 -7.39 -15.70
CA LEU A 112 16.62 -7.87 -14.33
C LEU A 112 15.29 -8.59 -14.14
N SER A 113 15.29 -9.81 -13.65
CA SER A 113 14.10 -10.60 -13.34
C SER A 113 14.07 -11.01 -11.87
N GLY A 114 12.86 -11.19 -11.32
CA GLY A 114 12.69 -11.56 -9.91
C GLY A 114 13.41 -10.59 -8.97
N GLY A 115 13.35 -9.30 -9.29
CA GLY A 115 14.05 -8.26 -8.55
C GLY A 115 13.27 -7.82 -7.33
N ARG A 116 13.99 -7.41 -6.29
CA ARG A 116 13.42 -6.74 -5.11
C ARG A 116 14.22 -5.50 -4.79
N VAL A 117 13.51 -4.43 -4.47
CA VAL A 117 14.08 -3.26 -3.82
C VAL A 117 13.64 -3.26 -2.36
N TYR A 118 14.53 -3.68 -1.46
CA TYR A 118 14.27 -3.67 -0.03
C TYR A 118 14.58 -2.30 0.57
N VAL A 119 13.81 -1.92 1.60
CA VAL A 119 14.16 -0.81 2.49
C VAL A 119 14.04 -1.27 3.93
N SER A 120 15.10 -1.02 4.71
CA SER A 120 15.11 -1.27 6.16
C SER A 120 15.33 0.03 6.93
N MET A 121 14.87 0.05 8.19
CA MET A 121 14.98 1.19 9.09
C MET A 121 15.73 0.81 10.37
N GLY A 122 16.64 1.67 10.81
CA GLY A 122 17.40 1.57 12.06
C GLY A 122 18.58 0.59 12.03
N ALA A 123 18.51 -0.47 11.22
CA ALA A 123 19.59 -1.45 11.07
C ALA A 123 19.65 -2.00 9.64
N LYS A 124 20.85 -2.41 9.21
CA LYS A 124 21.07 -3.05 7.91
C LYS A 124 20.54 -4.49 7.90
N LEU A 125 19.90 -4.89 6.80
CA LEU A 125 19.59 -6.28 6.50
C LEU A 125 20.86 -7.11 6.28
N ARG A 126 20.77 -8.38 6.63
CA ARG A 126 21.80 -9.40 6.47
C ARG A 126 21.30 -10.45 5.49
N PHE A 127 22.01 -10.58 4.38
CA PHE A 127 21.78 -11.59 3.35
C PHE A 127 22.81 -12.70 3.45
N PHE A 128 22.45 -13.91 3.00
CA PHE A 128 23.34 -15.07 2.98
C PHE A 128 23.32 -15.75 1.63
N LEU A 129 24.35 -16.53 1.32
CA LEU A 129 24.49 -17.28 0.08
C LEU A 129 24.54 -18.78 0.41
N THR A 130 23.74 -19.56 -0.30
CA THR A 130 23.89 -21.02 -0.40
C THR A 130 24.87 -21.36 -1.52
N THR A 131 25.00 -22.64 -1.88
CA THR A 131 25.78 -23.04 -3.07
C THR A 131 25.17 -22.60 -4.40
N ASN A 132 23.90 -22.21 -4.42
CA ASN A 132 23.17 -21.95 -5.66
C ASN A 132 22.15 -20.81 -5.60
N GLY A 133 22.09 -20.05 -4.50
CA GLY A 133 21.13 -18.96 -4.38
C GLY A 133 21.34 -18.04 -3.18
N LEU A 134 20.78 -16.85 -3.29
CA LEU A 134 20.59 -15.90 -2.20
C LEU A 134 19.55 -16.44 -1.22
N VAL A 135 19.87 -16.42 0.07
CA VAL A 135 18.92 -16.59 1.15
C VAL A 135 18.33 -15.23 1.45
N GLU A 136 17.04 -15.09 1.18
CA GLU A 136 16.28 -13.87 1.46
C GLU A 136 15.84 -13.82 2.94
N PRO A 137 15.64 -12.62 3.50
CA PRO A 137 15.14 -12.47 4.87
C PRO A 137 13.80 -13.16 5.13
N ALA A 138 13.71 -13.97 6.20
CA ALA A 138 12.52 -14.72 6.60
C ALA A 138 12.16 -14.47 8.09
N PRO A 139 11.59 -13.30 8.44
CA PRO A 139 11.49 -12.79 9.82
C PRO A 139 10.43 -13.51 10.65
N TRP A 140 9.66 -14.41 10.03
CA TRP A 140 8.79 -15.36 10.74
C TRP A 140 9.58 -16.51 11.38
N VAL A 141 10.81 -16.78 10.94
CA VAL A 141 11.75 -17.71 11.57
C VAL A 141 12.50 -16.99 12.69
N ASP A 142 12.42 -17.48 13.93
CA ASP A 142 13.02 -16.79 15.10
C ASP A 142 14.54 -16.67 15.03
N SER A 143 15.21 -17.64 14.38
CA SER A 143 16.65 -17.61 14.18
C SER A 143 17.09 -16.73 13.01
N ASP A 144 16.15 -16.14 12.25
CA ASP A 144 16.51 -15.24 11.16
C ASP A 144 17.15 -13.96 11.74
N PRO A 145 18.34 -13.57 11.27
CA PRO A 145 19.05 -12.43 11.83
C PRO A 145 18.39 -11.08 11.52
N ASN A 146 17.38 -11.05 10.65
CA ASN A 146 16.56 -9.90 10.30
C ASN A 146 15.21 -9.90 11.05
N ALA A 147 14.91 -10.91 11.89
CA ALA A 147 13.63 -11.01 12.60
C ALA A 147 13.33 -9.77 13.48
N GLY A 148 14.35 -9.10 14.01
CA GLY A 148 14.22 -7.87 14.79
C GLY A 148 14.28 -6.56 13.99
N ILE A 149 14.47 -6.61 12.67
CA ILE A 149 14.66 -5.43 11.81
C ILE A 149 13.35 -5.04 11.15
N LEU A 150 13.02 -3.76 11.17
CA LEU A 150 11.86 -3.22 10.46
C LEU A 150 12.24 -2.99 9.00
N TYR A 151 11.60 -3.70 8.07
CA TYR A 151 11.83 -3.56 6.63
C TYR A 151 10.59 -3.97 5.83
N ASP A 152 10.59 -3.58 4.56
CA ASP A 152 9.61 -3.98 3.54
C ASP A 152 10.28 -3.96 2.15
N TRP A 153 9.57 -4.39 1.10
CA TRP A 153 10.10 -4.38 -0.27
C TRP A 153 9.06 -4.17 -1.37
N ALA A 154 9.52 -3.67 -2.50
CA ALA A 154 8.81 -3.73 -3.78
C ALA A 154 9.44 -4.81 -4.66
N GLU A 155 8.63 -5.55 -5.42
CA GLU A 155 9.14 -6.53 -6.40
C GLU A 155 9.07 -5.93 -7.80
N PHE A 156 10.02 -6.29 -8.65
CA PHE A 156 10.06 -5.80 -10.02
C PHE A 156 10.66 -6.80 -11.01
N ALA A 157 10.36 -6.58 -12.28
CA ALA A 157 11.06 -7.21 -13.39
C ALA A 157 11.26 -6.21 -14.54
N ARG A 158 12.50 -6.07 -14.99
CA ARG A 158 12.89 -5.34 -16.20
C ARG A 158 13.23 -6.31 -17.33
N THR A 159 12.22 -7.03 -17.80
CA THR A 159 12.38 -8.07 -18.83
C THR A 159 11.55 -7.82 -20.10
N SER A 160 10.48 -7.02 -20.01
CA SER A 160 9.68 -6.64 -21.17
C SER A 160 10.43 -5.62 -22.05
N ASN A 161 10.01 -5.51 -23.32
CA ASN A 161 10.58 -4.57 -24.29
C ASN A 161 12.12 -4.61 -24.38
N GLY A 162 12.68 -5.80 -24.62
CA GLY A 162 14.14 -5.99 -24.69
C GLY A 162 14.88 -5.70 -23.38
N GLY A 163 14.20 -5.89 -22.24
CA GLY A 163 14.74 -5.63 -20.90
C GLY A 163 14.63 -4.18 -20.44
N ALA A 164 13.96 -3.31 -21.21
CA ALA A 164 13.85 -1.89 -20.89
C ALA A 164 12.54 -1.52 -20.19
N GLY A 165 11.48 -2.33 -20.33
CA GLY A 165 10.22 -2.15 -19.60
C GLY A 165 10.36 -2.43 -18.10
N ILE A 166 9.32 -2.15 -17.33
CA ILE A 166 9.24 -2.50 -15.92
C ILE A 166 7.84 -3.03 -15.57
N PHE A 167 7.83 -4.18 -14.91
CA PHE A 167 6.73 -4.65 -14.08
C PHE A 167 7.10 -4.37 -12.63
N ILE A 168 6.20 -3.80 -11.83
CA ILE A 168 6.45 -3.50 -10.41
C ILE A 168 5.18 -3.64 -9.58
N ASN A 169 5.32 -4.11 -8.34
CA ASN A 169 4.24 -4.17 -7.34
C ASN A 169 4.74 -3.78 -5.94
N SER A 170 3.80 -3.40 -5.08
CA SER A 170 3.95 -3.55 -3.63
C SER A 170 3.38 -4.90 -3.21
N THR A 171 3.97 -5.57 -2.23
CA THR A 171 3.51 -6.91 -1.81
C THR A 171 3.30 -7.01 -0.31
N THR A 172 2.33 -7.85 0.08
CA THR A 172 2.10 -8.26 1.47
C THR A 172 1.91 -9.78 1.59
N VAL A 173 2.31 -10.52 0.55
CA VAL A 173 2.15 -11.99 0.48
C VAL A 173 2.82 -12.67 1.68
N ASP A 174 3.91 -12.08 2.17
CA ASP A 174 4.67 -12.58 3.32
C ASP A 174 4.40 -11.79 4.60
N MET A 175 4.38 -10.45 4.51
CA MET A 175 4.20 -9.59 5.66
C MET A 175 3.81 -8.18 5.25
N PHE A 176 3.24 -7.43 6.19
CA PHE A 176 3.16 -5.99 6.15
C PHE A 176 4.14 -5.40 7.17
N GLY A 177 5.20 -4.74 6.69
CA GLY A 177 6.13 -3.99 7.53
C GLY A 177 5.66 -2.56 7.73
N PHE A 178 5.48 -1.81 6.63
CA PHE A 178 4.99 -0.43 6.63
C PHE A 178 4.29 -0.07 5.32
N PRO A 179 3.47 1.01 5.27
CA PRO A 179 2.79 1.40 4.04
C PRO A 179 3.82 1.70 2.95
N LEU A 180 3.64 1.07 1.79
CA LEU A 180 4.55 1.18 0.66
C LEU A 180 3.73 1.32 -0.62
N THR A 181 3.94 2.43 -1.32
CA THR A 181 3.44 2.61 -2.69
C THR A 181 4.56 2.54 -3.68
N VAL A 182 4.27 2.04 -4.88
CA VAL A 182 5.16 2.04 -6.04
C VAL A 182 4.59 2.93 -7.13
N GLY A 183 5.46 3.60 -7.88
CA GLY A 183 5.07 4.48 -8.96
C GLY A 183 5.96 4.36 -10.18
N VAL A 184 5.37 4.52 -11.36
CA VAL A 184 6.09 4.53 -12.64
C VAL A 184 5.63 5.70 -13.48
N THR A 185 6.59 6.47 -14.00
CA THR A 185 6.35 7.52 -14.98
C THR A 185 6.68 6.99 -16.37
N ASP A 186 5.76 7.15 -17.32
CA ASP A 186 5.99 6.78 -18.71
C ASP A 186 6.86 7.81 -19.46
N ALA A 187 7.21 7.50 -20.71
CA ALA A 187 7.98 8.37 -21.59
C ALA A 187 7.30 9.72 -21.92
N SER A 188 5.99 9.83 -21.70
CA SER A 188 5.18 11.03 -21.93
C SER A 188 5.03 11.90 -20.66
N GLY A 189 5.50 11.42 -19.51
CA GLY A 189 5.41 12.10 -18.22
C GLY A 189 4.19 11.71 -17.37
N ASN A 190 3.37 10.75 -17.80
CA ASN A 190 2.22 10.29 -17.01
C ASN A 190 2.69 9.34 -15.90
N THR A 191 2.22 9.56 -14.67
CA THR A 191 2.58 8.72 -13.51
C THR A 191 1.41 7.83 -13.11
N GLN A 192 1.67 6.54 -12.94
CA GLN A 192 0.79 5.60 -12.26
C GLN A 192 1.33 5.32 -10.85
N THR A 193 0.45 5.10 -9.87
CA THR A 193 0.83 4.77 -8.50
C THR A 193 -0.12 3.71 -7.96
N GLN A 194 0.44 2.69 -7.32
CA GLN A 194 -0.30 1.60 -6.68
C GLN A 194 0.33 1.24 -5.34
N GLY A 195 -0.43 0.52 -4.52
CA GLY A 195 0.04 -0.06 -3.27
C GLY A 195 -0.65 0.49 -2.03
N ILE A 196 -0.02 0.28 -0.88
CA ILE A 196 -0.64 0.53 0.42
C ILE A 196 -0.46 2.00 0.78
N ALA A 197 -1.58 2.71 0.91
CA ALA A 197 -1.62 4.12 1.26
C ALA A 197 -2.11 4.32 2.70
N GLY A 198 -1.92 5.53 3.22
CA GLY A 198 -2.33 5.89 4.58
C GLY A 198 -1.22 5.73 5.61
N ASP A 199 -1.62 5.75 6.89
CA ASP A 199 -0.70 5.68 8.01
C ASP A 199 -0.65 4.27 8.63
N ARG A 200 0.56 3.85 9.05
CA ARG A 200 0.80 2.51 9.59
C ARG A 200 0.02 2.25 10.89
N ALA A 201 -0.16 3.26 11.73
CA ALA A 201 -0.88 3.13 12.99
C ALA A 201 -2.35 2.72 12.75
N ALA A 202 -3.03 3.33 11.78
CA ALA A 202 -4.39 2.96 11.39
C ALA A 202 -4.46 1.50 10.93
N ILE A 203 -3.49 1.04 10.13
CA ILE A 203 -3.45 -0.36 9.65
C ILE A 203 -3.22 -1.33 10.80
N LEU A 204 -2.27 -1.04 11.71
CA LEU A 204 -2.04 -1.86 12.90
C LEU A 204 -3.27 -1.90 13.81
N ASN A 205 -3.95 -0.77 13.99
CA ASN A 205 -5.21 -0.69 14.75
C ASN A 205 -6.32 -1.51 14.08
N ALA A 206 -6.39 -1.52 12.75
CA ALA A 206 -7.34 -2.37 12.02
C ALA A 206 -7.09 -3.85 12.30
N PHE A 207 -5.83 -4.30 12.29
CA PHE A 207 -5.47 -5.67 12.66
C PHE A 207 -5.78 -6.00 14.14
N ALA A 208 -5.50 -5.07 15.05
CA ALA A 208 -5.87 -5.24 16.46
C ALA A 208 -7.40 -5.36 16.64
N GLY A 209 -8.17 -4.54 15.91
CA GLY A 209 -9.63 -4.52 15.95
C GLY A 209 -10.31 -5.78 15.39
N LEU A 210 -9.61 -6.61 14.61
CA LEU A 210 -10.11 -7.92 14.19
C LEU A 210 -10.21 -8.91 15.36
N GLY A 211 -9.50 -8.68 16.46
CA GLY A 211 -9.45 -9.58 17.61
C GLY A 211 -8.79 -10.93 17.29
N SER A 212 -8.88 -11.87 18.22
CA SER A 212 -8.32 -13.21 18.06
C SER A 212 -9.05 -14.00 16.94
N PRO A 213 -8.33 -14.76 16.09
CA PRO A 213 -6.87 -14.98 16.09
C PRO A 213 -6.06 -13.95 15.29
N TRP A 214 -6.71 -13.00 14.60
CA TRP A 214 -6.08 -12.08 13.66
C TRP A 214 -5.18 -11.02 14.30
N SER A 215 -5.50 -10.58 15.52
CA SER A 215 -4.67 -9.64 16.27
C SER A 215 -3.28 -10.20 16.59
N ALA A 216 -3.15 -11.54 16.66
CA ALA A 216 -1.88 -12.22 16.92
C ALA A 216 -0.91 -12.20 15.72
N LEU A 217 -1.36 -11.80 14.53
CA LEU A 217 -0.48 -11.64 13.37
C LEU A 217 0.54 -10.52 13.57
N THR A 218 0.25 -9.54 14.45
CA THR A 218 1.18 -8.44 14.74
C THR A 218 2.29 -8.92 15.67
N THR A 219 3.51 -8.94 15.15
CA THR A 219 4.71 -9.23 15.96
C THR A 219 5.31 -7.96 16.52
N THR A 220 5.95 -8.08 17.68
CA THR A 220 6.62 -6.98 18.38
C THR A 220 8.12 -7.20 18.45
N ARG A 221 8.87 -6.12 18.58
CA ARG A 221 10.32 -6.17 18.78
C ARG A 221 10.62 -6.54 20.22
N ALA A 222 11.44 -7.56 20.43
CA ALA A 222 11.78 -8.03 21.76
C ALA A 222 12.47 -6.96 22.64
N SER A 223 13.22 -6.03 22.04
CA SER A 223 14.00 -5.04 22.80
C SER A 223 13.17 -3.95 23.46
N ASP A 224 12.00 -3.59 22.89
CA ASP A 224 11.20 -2.44 23.35
C ASP A 224 9.68 -2.65 23.23
N GLY A 225 9.23 -3.83 22.78
CA GLY A 225 7.81 -4.17 22.67
C GLY A 225 7.07 -3.47 21.54
N LEU A 226 7.74 -2.65 20.72
CA LEU A 226 7.06 -1.91 19.65
C LEU A 226 6.65 -2.83 18.49
N PRO A 227 5.50 -2.59 17.83
CA PRO A 227 5.07 -3.39 16.68
C PRO A 227 6.08 -3.34 15.52
N LEU A 228 6.53 -4.51 15.07
CA LEU A 228 7.45 -4.66 13.93
C LEU A 228 6.72 -4.83 12.60
N ARG A 229 5.78 -5.76 12.55
CA ARG A 229 5.12 -6.16 11.30
C ARG A 229 3.89 -7.00 11.59
N VAL A 230 3.03 -7.13 10.60
CA VAL A 230 1.94 -8.09 10.58
C VAL A 230 2.34 -9.22 9.64
N LEU A 231 2.41 -10.45 10.15
CA LEU A 231 2.74 -11.62 9.33
C LEU A 231 1.53 -12.03 8.48
N ALA A 232 1.77 -12.44 7.23
CA ALA A 232 0.75 -13.11 6.46
C ALA A 232 0.32 -14.42 7.15
N PRO A 233 -0.94 -14.87 7.01
CA PRO A 233 -1.48 -15.95 7.85
C PRO A 233 -0.72 -17.27 7.74
N VAL A 234 -0.17 -17.62 6.57
CA VAL A 234 0.65 -18.83 6.39
C VAL A 234 1.88 -18.83 7.31
N HIS A 235 2.56 -17.68 7.41
CA HIS A 235 3.76 -17.54 8.23
C HIS A 235 3.42 -17.48 9.72
N ALA A 236 2.27 -16.89 10.06
CA ALA A 236 1.78 -16.92 11.43
C ALA A 236 1.36 -18.34 11.88
N ILE A 237 0.83 -19.18 10.99
CA ILE A 237 0.60 -20.60 11.25
C ILE A 237 1.94 -21.30 11.51
N ALA A 238 2.95 -21.07 10.66
CA ALA A 238 4.29 -21.66 10.83
C ALA A 238 4.94 -21.25 12.16
N LYS A 239 4.64 -20.04 12.65
CA LYS A 239 5.10 -19.51 13.94
C LYS A 239 4.23 -19.93 15.14
N GLY A 240 3.14 -20.66 14.91
CA GLY A 240 2.20 -21.07 15.97
C GLY A 240 1.32 -19.93 16.52
N LEU A 241 1.25 -18.79 15.84
CA LEU A 241 0.43 -17.63 16.25
C LEU A 241 -1.00 -17.67 15.70
N PHE A 242 -1.25 -18.50 14.68
CA PHE A 242 -2.53 -18.59 14.00
C PHE A 242 -2.97 -20.05 13.84
N PRO A 243 -4.26 -20.39 14.03
CA PRO A 243 -4.72 -21.77 13.98
C PRO A 243 -4.57 -22.38 12.58
N SER A 244 -3.93 -23.55 12.51
CA SER A 244 -3.73 -24.32 11.27
C SER A 244 -5.01 -24.93 10.69
N THR A 245 -6.14 -24.78 11.37
CA THR A 245 -7.45 -25.34 11.00
C THR A 245 -8.52 -24.26 10.75
N TYR A 246 -8.13 -22.97 10.71
CA TYR A 246 -9.06 -21.83 10.63
C TYR A 246 -10.06 -21.92 9.47
N LEU A 247 -9.63 -22.41 8.30
CA LEU A 247 -10.47 -22.51 7.10
C LEU A 247 -11.10 -23.90 6.92
N ASP A 248 -10.83 -24.87 7.78
CA ASP A 248 -11.21 -26.28 7.55
C ASP A 248 -12.72 -26.44 7.38
N SER A 249 -13.53 -25.77 8.22
CA SER A 249 -14.99 -25.83 8.09
C SER A 249 -15.48 -25.26 6.76
N TYR A 250 -14.86 -24.17 6.28
CA TYR A 250 -15.22 -23.56 5.00
C TYR A 250 -14.80 -24.44 3.83
N VAL A 251 -13.55 -24.93 3.82
CA VAL A 251 -13.03 -25.83 2.78
C VAL A 251 -13.84 -27.13 2.71
N ASN A 252 -14.21 -27.70 3.86
CA ASN A 252 -15.08 -28.88 3.90
C ASN A 252 -16.46 -28.59 3.30
N GLY A 253 -17.07 -27.44 3.64
CA GLY A 253 -18.34 -27.01 3.07
C GLY A 253 -18.29 -26.81 1.56
N VAL A 254 -17.20 -26.26 1.03
CA VAL A 254 -16.96 -26.11 -0.42
C VAL A 254 -16.88 -27.48 -1.08
N TRP A 255 -16.05 -28.39 -0.55
CA TRP A 255 -15.88 -29.72 -1.14
C TRP A 255 -17.17 -30.53 -1.12
N SER A 256 -17.98 -30.41 -0.06
CA SER A 256 -19.29 -31.08 -0.01
C SER A 256 -20.29 -30.48 -0.99
N TYR A 257 -20.29 -29.15 -1.18
CA TYR A 257 -21.22 -28.47 -2.08
C TYR A 257 -20.99 -28.86 -3.55
N TYR A 258 -19.73 -28.88 -4.00
CA TYR A 258 -19.37 -29.20 -5.37
C TYR A 258 -19.27 -30.71 -5.68
N ALA A 259 -19.66 -31.57 -4.73
CA ALA A 259 -19.74 -33.02 -4.97
C ALA A 259 -20.92 -33.38 -5.90
N THR A 260 -21.97 -32.54 -5.88
CA THR A 260 -23.19 -32.73 -6.67
C THR A 260 -23.46 -31.58 -7.64
N ARG A 261 -22.57 -30.59 -7.69
CA ARG A 261 -22.70 -29.37 -8.51
C ARG A 261 -21.36 -29.05 -9.16
N PRO A 262 -21.29 -28.78 -10.47
CA PRO A 262 -20.05 -28.37 -11.10
C PRO A 262 -19.71 -26.91 -10.77
N LEU A 263 -18.45 -26.65 -10.41
CA LEU A 263 -17.88 -25.31 -10.46
C LEU A 263 -17.42 -25.01 -11.89
N THR A 264 -17.75 -23.85 -12.42
CA THR A 264 -17.20 -23.35 -13.69
C THR A 264 -16.03 -22.41 -13.42
N VAL A 265 -14.89 -22.63 -14.06
CA VAL A 265 -13.69 -21.80 -13.93
C VAL A 265 -13.28 -21.28 -15.30
N GLN A 266 -13.26 -19.95 -15.43
CA GLN A 266 -12.90 -19.22 -16.62
C GLN A 266 -11.44 -18.76 -16.54
N THR A 267 -10.70 -19.03 -17.61
CA THR A 267 -9.28 -18.64 -17.76
C THR A 267 -9.05 -18.13 -19.18
N SER A 268 -7.87 -17.56 -19.44
CA SER A 268 -7.45 -17.23 -20.82
C SER A 268 -7.22 -18.47 -21.69
N LEU A 269 -7.06 -19.65 -21.10
CA LEU A 269 -6.85 -20.93 -21.79
C LEU A 269 -8.16 -21.66 -22.10
N GLY A 270 -9.30 -21.15 -21.60
CA GLY A 270 -10.61 -21.76 -21.79
C GLY A 270 -11.45 -21.78 -20.52
N THR A 271 -12.64 -22.38 -20.66
CA THR A 271 -13.58 -22.62 -19.56
C THR A 271 -13.53 -24.10 -19.17
N PHE A 272 -13.42 -24.35 -17.87
CA PHE A 272 -13.31 -25.69 -17.30
C PHE A 272 -14.38 -25.91 -16.25
N THR A 273 -14.91 -27.12 -16.17
CA THR A 273 -15.91 -27.49 -15.16
C THR A 273 -15.36 -28.58 -14.24
N GLY A 274 -15.61 -28.48 -12.94
CA GLY A 274 -15.08 -29.44 -11.98
C GLY A 274 -16.07 -29.84 -10.90
N THR A 275 -16.07 -31.12 -10.56
CA THR A 275 -16.82 -31.69 -9.43
C THR A 275 -15.86 -32.38 -8.47
N THR A 276 -16.23 -32.40 -7.19
CA THR A 276 -15.44 -33.04 -6.15
C THR A 276 -15.86 -34.50 -5.93
N SER A 277 -14.91 -35.34 -5.54
CA SER A 277 -15.13 -36.71 -5.09
C SER A 277 -14.07 -37.07 -4.06
N GLY A 278 -14.49 -37.32 -2.82
CA GLY A 278 -13.57 -37.46 -1.69
C GLY A 278 -12.72 -36.19 -1.51
N ALA A 279 -11.39 -36.33 -1.55
CA ALA A 279 -10.46 -35.21 -1.49
C ALA A 279 -10.20 -34.54 -2.86
N ASN A 280 -10.57 -35.20 -3.96
CA ASN A 280 -10.19 -34.80 -5.31
C ASN A 280 -11.23 -33.84 -5.91
N TRP A 281 -10.78 -32.85 -6.66
CA TRP A 281 -11.61 -31.98 -7.48
C TRP A 281 -11.12 -32.04 -8.93
N THR A 282 -11.81 -32.83 -9.75
CA THR A 282 -11.37 -33.13 -11.12
C THR A 282 -12.03 -32.16 -12.09
N PHE A 283 -11.22 -31.49 -12.91
CA PHE A 283 -11.66 -30.52 -13.90
C PHE A 283 -11.61 -31.08 -15.32
N ARG A 284 -12.57 -30.67 -16.14
CA ARG A 284 -12.73 -31.08 -17.53
C ARG A 284 -12.88 -29.87 -18.44
N ASN A 285 -12.41 -29.99 -19.68
CA ASN A 285 -12.64 -29.00 -20.73
C ASN A 285 -14.01 -29.20 -21.39
N ALA A 286 -14.32 -28.37 -22.40
CA ALA A 286 -15.61 -28.41 -23.10
C ALA A 286 -15.90 -29.73 -23.84
N SER A 287 -14.89 -30.53 -24.20
CA SER A 287 -15.09 -31.86 -24.80
C SER A 287 -15.29 -32.97 -23.77
N GLY A 288 -15.23 -32.65 -22.47
CA GLY A 288 -15.35 -33.60 -21.38
C GLY A 288 -14.03 -34.29 -21.01
N ALA A 289 -12.93 -33.98 -21.69
CA ALA A 289 -11.61 -34.51 -21.36
C ALA A 289 -11.10 -33.93 -20.03
N VAL A 290 -10.51 -34.78 -19.19
CA VAL A 290 -9.91 -34.37 -17.91
C VAL A 290 -8.65 -33.56 -18.18
N ILE A 291 -8.57 -32.36 -17.61
CA ILE A 291 -7.37 -31.50 -17.68
C ILE A 291 -6.46 -31.69 -16.45
N GLY A 292 -7.03 -32.09 -15.32
CA GLY A 292 -6.29 -32.32 -14.10
C GLY A 292 -7.19 -32.36 -12.86
N THR A 293 -6.57 -32.59 -11.71
CA THR A 293 -7.26 -32.72 -10.43
C THR A 293 -6.55 -31.90 -9.36
N LEU A 294 -7.29 -31.02 -8.68
CA LEU A 294 -6.84 -30.39 -7.43
C LEU A 294 -7.17 -31.31 -6.25
N THR A 295 -6.41 -31.24 -5.16
CA THR A 295 -6.73 -31.95 -3.91
C THR A 295 -7.14 -30.98 -2.81
N LYS A 296 -7.96 -31.46 -1.87
CA LYS A 296 -8.47 -30.66 -0.75
C LYS A 296 -7.30 -30.02 0.02
N PRO A 297 -7.20 -28.68 0.06
CA PRO A 297 -6.09 -27.98 0.69
C PRO A 297 -6.25 -27.94 2.21
N ALA A 298 -5.12 -27.93 2.94
CA ALA A 298 -5.11 -27.47 4.32
C ALA A 298 -5.28 -25.94 4.39
N THR A 299 -5.57 -25.39 5.58
CA THR A 299 -5.66 -23.93 5.78
C THR A 299 -4.38 -23.21 5.32
N SER A 300 -3.18 -23.76 5.59
CA SER A 300 -1.91 -23.20 5.14
C SER A 300 -1.77 -23.19 3.62
N ASP A 301 -2.23 -24.24 2.94
CA ASP A 301 -2.21 -24.32 1.48
C ASP A 301 -3.10 -23.23 0.88
N VAL A 302 -4.29 -22.99 1.47
CA VAL A 302 -5.18 -21.90 1.03
C VAL A 302 -4.47 -20.55 1.12
N PHE A 303 -3.91 -20.20 2.27
CA PHE A 303 -3.23 -18.91 2.43
C PHE A 303 -1.98 -18.76 1.56
N ALA A 304 -1.25 -19.85 1.30
CA ALA A 304 -0.05 -19.85 0.45
C ALA A 304 -0.33 -20.00 -1.05
N CYS A 305 -1.55 -20.41 -1.42
CA CYS A 305 -1.87 -20.95 -2.73
C CYS A 305 -0.96 -22.10 -3.17
N ALA A 306 -0.70 -23.03 -2.26
CA ALA A 306 0.26 -24.12 -2.45
C ALA A 306 -0.39 -25.51 -2.41
N GLY A 307 0.45 -26.54 -2.34
CA GLY A 307 0.04 -27.92 -2.14
C GLY A 307 -0.90 -28.43 -3.24
N GLY A 308 -2.02 -29.01 -2.82
CA GLY A 308 -3.02 -29.63 -3.70
C GLY A 308 -3.66 -28.72 -4.75
N MET A 309 -3.51 -27.41 -4.61
CA MET A 309 -4.02 -26.43 -5.59
C MET A 309 -3.02 -26.11 -6.71
N GLN A 310 -1.76 -26.54 -6.59
CA GLN A 310 -0.73 -26.40 -7.61
C GLN A 310 -0.15 -27.79 -7.98
N PRO A 311 -0.99 -28.73 -8.44
CA PRO A 311 -0.58 -30.11 -8.63
C PRO A 311 0.42 -30.26 -9.79
N PRO A 312 1.53 -31.00 -9.63
CA PRO A 312 2.40 -31.35 -10.73
C PRO A 312 1.84 -32.52 -11.56
N ASN A 313 2.46 -32.75 -12.72
CA ASN A 313 2.28 -33.94 -13.57
C ASN A 313 0.81 -34.22 -13.94
N GLN A 314 0.09 -33.19 -14.38
CA GLN A 314 -1.31 -33.29 -14.79
C GLN A 314 -1.47 -33.42 -16.32
N PRO A 315 -2.60 -33.98 -16.81
CA PRO A 315 -2.86 -34.15 -18.24
C PRO A 315 -2.69 -32.86 -19.06
N ASP A 316 -3.21 -31.74 -18.55
CA ASP A 316 -2.97 -30.40 -19.08
C ASP A 316 -2.46 -29.50 -17.93
N GLN A 317 -1.14 -29.50 -17.77
CA GLN A 317 -0.46 -28.79 -16.69
C GLN A 317 -0.72 -27.28 -16.73
N ALA A 318 -0.80 -26.66 -17.91
CA ALA A 318 -1.02 -25.23 -18.01
C ALA A 318 -2.46 -24.86 -17.59
N ALA A 319 -3.45 -25.61 -18.09
CA ALA A 319 -4.84 -25.37 -17.77
C ALA A 319 -5.15 -25.59 -16.28
N ILE A 320 -4.66 -26.69 -15.69
CA ILE A 320 -4.96 -26.97 -14.28
C ILE A 320 -4.27 -26.00 -13.31
N LEU A 321 -3.06 -25.51 -13.61
CA LEU A 321 -2.43 -24.46 -12.79
C LEU A 321 -3.19 -23.14 -12.92
N ALA A 322 -3.69 -22.81 -14.12
CA ALA A 322 -4.56 -21.65 -14.31
C ALA A 322 -5.86 -21.79 -13.49
N VAL A 323 -6.49 -22.96 -13.49
CA VAL A 323 -7.65 -23.28 -12.64
C VAL A 323 -7.31 -23.17 -11.16
N GLY A 324 -6.19 -23.77 -10.73
CA GLY A 324 -5.70 -23.74 -9.35
C GLY A 324 -5.53 -22.33 -8.80
N ALA A 325 -5.00 -21.40 -9.61
CA ALA A 325 -4.90 -20.00 -9.23
C ALA A 325 -6.28 -19.36 -8.95
N ARG A 326 -7.30 -19.62 -9.78
CA ARG A 326 -8.66 -19.09 -9.60
C ARG A 326 -9.34 -19.71 -8.39
N VAL A 327 -9.18 -21.01 -8.18
CA VAL A 327 -9.73 -21.71 -7.01
C VAL A 327 -9.07 -21.20 -5.73
N CYS A 328 -7.74 -20.97 -5.72
CA CYS A 328 -7.07 -20.39 -4.56
C CYS A 328 -7.58 -18.97 -4.25
N ALA A 329 -7.70 -18.12 -5.27
CA ALA A 329 -8.23 -16.77 -5.10
C ALA A 329 -9.66 -16.79 -4.55
N ALA A 330 -10.51 -17.68 -5.05
CA ALA A 330 -11.88 -17.85 -4.59
C ALA A 330 -11.97 -18.40 -3.15
N LEU A 331 -11.03 -19.25 -2.73
CA LEU A 331 -10.94 -19.71 -1.34
C LEU A 331 -10.48 -18.59 -0.40
N ASN A 332 -9.43 -17.84 -0.73
CA ASN A 332 -8.95 -16.71 0.07
C ASN A 332 -10.04 -15.62 0.22
N ARG A 333 -10.67 -15.26 -0.89
CA ARG A 333 -11.76 -14.28 -0.95
C ARG A 333 -13.10 -14.85 -0.50
N ALA A 334 -13.16 -16.12 -0.13
CA ALA A 334 -14.38 -16.77 0.33
C ALA A 334 -15.60 -16.58 -0.60
N THR A 335 -15.40 -16.75 -1.91
CA THR A 335 -16.45 -16.56 -2.94
C THR A 335 -17.01 -17.87 -3.49
N LEU A 336 -16.50 -19.01 -3.06
CA LEU A 336 -17.06 -20.32 -3.38
C LEU A 336 -18.30 -20.61 -2.52
N SER A 337 -19.22 -21.38 -3.11
CA SER A 337 -20.45 -21.77 -2.45
C SER A 337 -20.23 -22.88 -1.43
N THR A 338 -21.01 -22.83 -0.35
CA THR A 338 -21.20 -23.94 0.59
C THR A 338 -22.70 -24.21 0.73
N THR A 339 -23.09 -25.35 1.31
CA THR A 339 -24.51 -25.63 1.57
C THR A 339 -25.15 -24.61 2.52
N GLY A 340 -24.36 -24.04 3.45
CA GLY A 340 -24.84 -23.01 4.39
C GLY A 340 -24.92 -21.62 3.78
N ARG A 341 -24.22 -21.36 2.66
CA ARG A 341 -24.22 -20.08 1.96
C ARG A 341 -23.75 -20.23 0.52
N VAL A 342 -24.70 -20.11 -0.40
CA VAL A 342 -24.45 -20.09 -1.84
C VAL A 342 -23.82 -18.74 -2.22
N MET A 343 -22.76 -18.79 -3.00
CA MET A 343 -22.01 -17.63 -3.49
C MET A 343 -21.94 -17.69 -5.02
N TYR A 344 -20.76 -17.92 -5.61
CA TYR A 344 -20.57 -17.92 -7.06
C TYR A 344 -20.00 -19.25 -7.56
N ASP A 345 -20.80 -19.95 -8.37
CA ASP A 345 -20.44 -21.22 -9.02
C ASP A 345 -19.75 -21.00 -10.39
N THR A 346 -19.42 -19.76 -10.72
CA THR A 346 -18.55 -19.38 -11.83
C THR A 346 -17.43 -18.48 -11.30
N GLN A 347 -16.18 -18.86 -11.53
CA GLN A 347 -14.99 -18.18 -11.01
C GLN A 347 -14.02 -17.82 -12.15
N PRO A 348 -13.24 -16.74 -12.00
CA PRO A 348 -13.26 -15.83 -10.87
C PRO A 348 -14.45 -14.85 -10.96
N THR A 349 -15.04 -14.50 -9.82
CA THR A 349 -15.90 -13.30 -9.76
C THR A 349 -15.03 -12.03 -9.66
N THR A 350 -15.41 -10.99 -10.38
CA THR A 350 -14.79 -9.65 -10.33
C THR A 350 -15.60 -8.65 -9.50
N ASP A 351 -16.70 -9.08 -8.88
CA ASP A 351 -17.48 -8.25 -7.96
C ASP A 351 -16.83 -8.27 -6.57
N ALA A 352 -15.99 -7.27 -6.30
CA ALA A 352 -15.26 -7.12 -5.04
C ALA A 352 -16.19 -6.98 -3.82
N THR A 353 -17.44 -6.54 -3.99
CA THR A 353 -18.41 -6.40 -2.88
C THR A 353 -18.78 -7.74 -2.24
N LYS A 354 -18.42 -8.84 -2.90
CA LYS A 354 -18.72 -10.21 -2.49
C LYS A 354 -17.55 -10.91 -1.83
N PHE A 355 -16.37 -10.29 -1.86
CA PHE A 355 -15.18 -10.87 -1.25
C PHE A 355 -15.33 -10.88 0.28
N TYR A 356 -14.73 -11.89 0.88
CA TYR A 356 -14.70 -12.12 2.33
C TYR A 356 -16.09 -12.25 2.93
N GLY A 357 -17.01 -12.87 2.15
CA GLY A 357 -18.41 -13.01 2.50
C GLY A 357 -18.69 -14.15 3.49
N GLN A 358 -17.97 -15.26 3.44
CA GLN A 358 -18.24 -16.43 4.30
C GLN A 358 -17.87 -16.19 5.78
N SER A 359 -18.33 -17.07 6.66
CA SER A 359 -18.05 -17.02 8.10
C SER A 359 -16.56 -17.11 8.45
N ALA A 360 -15.77 -17.79 7.61
CA ALA A 360 -14.32 -17.78 7.66
C ALA A 360 -13.76 -17.35 6.29
N SER A 361 -12.81 -16.41 6.30
CA SER A 361 -12.16 -15.86 5.10
C SER A 361 -10.79 -15.26 5.44
N ASN A 362 -10.00 -14.90 4.43
CA ASN A 362 -8.70 -14.25 4.64
C ASN A 362 -8.88 -12.77 5.03
N LEU A 363 -9.06 -12.52 6.34
CA LEU A 363 -9.23 -11.14 6.84
C LEU A 363 -7.94 -10.33 6.79
N PHE A 364 -6.77 -10.97 6.69
CA PHE A 364 -5.53 -10.26 6.44
C PHE A 364 -5.56 -9.56 5.08
N SER A 365 -5.83 -10.29 3.99
CA SER A 365 -5.94 -9.69 2.66
C SER A 365 -7.08 -8.66 2.61
N LYS A 366 -8.24 -8.94 3.21
CA LYS A 366 -9.35 -7.97 3.33
C LYS A 366 -8.91 -6.63 3.93
N THR A 367 -8.17 -6.68 5.04
CA THR A 367 -7.67 -5.48 5.72
C THR A 367 -6.68 -4.73 4.84
N ILE A 368 -5.73 -5.42 4.20
CA ILE A 368 -4.78 -4.75 3.30
C ILE A 368 -5.50 -4.08 2.13
N HIS A 369 -6.46 -4.75 1.47
CA HIS A 369 -7.27 -4.13 0.41
C HIS A 369 -7.96 -2.84 0.88
N ALA A 370 -8.52 -2.82 2.09
CA ALA A 370 -9.20 -1.64 2.64
C ALA A 370 -8.26 -0.44 2.86
N HIS A 371 -6.95 -0.67 2.93
CA HIS A 371 -5.91 0.34 3.12
C HIS A 371 -5.03 0.55 1.88
N SER A 372 -5.38 -0.04 0.74
CA SER A 372 -4.65 0.13 -0.50
C SER A 372 -5.35 1.07 -1.47
N LEU A 373 -4.56 1.75 -2.31
CA LEU A 373 -5.06 2.55 -3.41
C LEU A 373 -5.96 1.70 -4.31
N ASN A 374 -7.13 2.24 -4.65
CA ASN A 374 -8.13 1.61 -5.52
C ASN A 374 -8.63 0.25 -5.00
N GLY A 375 -8.38 -0.08 -3.73
CA GLY A 375 -8.69 -1.41 -3.20
C GLY A 375 -7.84 -2.52 -3.81
N LEU A 376 -6.64 -2.24 -4.31
CA LEU A 376 -5.74 -3.23 -4.94
C LEU A 376 -4.63 -3.66 -3.97
N ALA A 377 -4.53 -4.94 -3.65
CA ALA A 377 -3.54 -5.46 -2.70
C ALA A 377 -2.98 -6.80 -3.19
N TYR A 378 -1.76 -7.11 -2.76
CA TYR A 378 -1.17 -8.43 -2.96
C TYR A 378 -1.14 -9.13 -1.59
N GLY A 379 -2.33 -9.48 -1.09
CA GLY A 379 -2.51 -10.07 0.23
C GLY A 379 -2.32 -11.59 0.27
N PHE A 380 -2.26 -12.23 -0.90
CA PHE A 380 -1.90 -13.63 -1.11
C PHE A 380 -1.41 -13.82 -2.56
N SER A 381 -0.77 -14.96 -2.87
CA SER A 381 0.00 -15.18 -4.10
C SER A 381 -0.77 -15.03 -5.43
N TYR A 382 -2.10 -15.15 -5.41
CA TYR A 382 -2.95 -15.04 -6.61
C TYR A 382 -4.00 -13.93 -6.51
N ASP A 383 -3.67 -12.84 -5.80
CA ASP A 383 -4.55 -11.67 -5.74
C ASP A 383 -4.68 -10.94 -7.09
N ASP A 384 -3.79 -11.23 -8.04
CA ASP A 384 -3.84 -10.74 -9.41
C ASP A 384 -5.02 -11.32 -10.20
N VAL A 385 -5.60 -12.44 -9.77
CA VAL A 385 -6.80 -13.03 -10.38
C VAL A 385 -7.94 -12.01 -10.35
N GLY A 386 -8.41 -11.61 -11.53
CA GLY A 386 -9.47 -10.60 -11.68
C GLY A 386 -8.96 -9.16 -11.59
N GLY A 387 -7.64 -8.92 -11.55
CA GLY A 387 -7.04 -7.59 -11.58
C GLY A 387 -7.00 -6.88 -10.23
N PHE A 388 -6.91 -7.61 -9.11
CA PHE A 388 -6.95 -7.03 -7.76
C PHE A 388 -5.58 -6.83 -7.10
N ALA A 389 -4.49 -7.13 -7.81
CA ALA A 389 -3.12 -6.86 -7.36
C ALA A 389 -2.65 -5.44 -7.73
N PRO A 390 -1.80 -4.79 -6.90
CA PRO A 390 -1.29 -3.43 -7.08
C PRO A 390 -0.09 -3.43 -8.05
N VAL A 391 -0.34 -3.88 -9.27
CA VAL A 391 0.67 -4.07 -10.31
C VAL A 391 0.68 -2.89 -11.28
N ILE A 392 1.87 -2.46 -11.69
CA ILE A 392 2.09 -1.56 -12.81
C ILE A 392 2.98 -2.27 -13.83
N ASP A 393 2.50 -2.46 -15.06
CA ASP A 393 3.28 -2.91 -16.20
C ASP A 393 3.45 -1.75 -17.19
N GLN A 394 4.69 -1.31 -17.37
CA GLN A 394 5.04 -0.18 -18.22
C GLN A 394 6.15 -0.58 -19.19
N PRO A 395 5.87 -0.70 -20.50
CA PRO A 395 6.86 -1.10 -21.50
C PRO A 395 7.93 -0.03 -21.79
N ASN A 396 7.63 1.25 -21.58
CA ASN A 396 8.55 2.38 -21.88
C ASN A 396 8.62 3.37 -20.70
N PRO A 397 9.18 2.98 -19.55
CA PRO A 397 9.27 3.83 -18.37
C PRO A 397 10.38 4.88 -18.53
N SER A 398 10.13 6.10 -18.04
CA SER A 398 11.14 7.16 -17.89
C SER A 398 11.74 7.19 -16.48
N SER A 399 10.94 6.86 -15.47
CA SER A 399 11.37 6.69 -14.08
C SER A 399 10.44 5.74 -13.34
N ALA A 400 10.94 5.16 -12.25
CA ALA A 400 10.15 4.43 -11.29
C ALA A 400 10.50 4.87 -9.86
N GLY A 401 9.79 4.36 -8.88
CA GLY A 401 10.11 4.64 -7.49
C GLY A 401 9.18 3.96 -6.51
N MET A 402 9.50 4.14 -5.24
CA MET A 402 8.65 3.77 -4.12
C MET A 402 8.54 4.92 -3.12
N THR A 403 7.41 4.98 -2.43
CA THR A 403 7.22 5.90 -1.31
C THR A 403 6.89 5.11 -0.04
N ILE A 404 7.71 5.30 0.98
CA ILE A 404 7.46 4.83 2.33
C ILE A 404 6.41 5.77 2.94
N GLY A 405 5.24 5.24 3.26
CA GLY A 405 4.14 6.00 3.85
C GLY A 405 4.36 6.31 5.32
N SER A 406 3.48 7.16 5.87
CA SER A 406 3.56 7.63 7.25
C SER A 406 3.40 6.48 8.24
N PHE A 407 4.10 6.55 9.37
CA PHE A 407 3.91 5.57 10.43
C PHE A 407 2.68 5.86 11.30
N GLY A 408 2.17 7.08 11.33
CA GLY A 408 1.17 7.49 12.32
C GLY A 408 1.69 7.30 13.76
N GLY A 409 1.21 8.10 14.71
CA GLY A 409 1.42 7.81 16.14
C GLY A 409 2.85 7.90 16.74
N GLY A 410 3.87 8.52 16.10
CA GLY A 410 5.17 8.72 16.76
C GLY A 410 6.20 9.65 16.06
N THR A 411 6.58 10.72 16.76
CA THR A 411 7.73 11.68 16.61
C THR A 411 8.05 12.35 15.27
N GLY A 412 7.26 12.16 14.21
CA GLY A 412 7.21 13.12 13.10
C GLY A 412 6.39 14.33 13.54
N GLY A 413 6.79 15.54 13.16
CA GLY A 413 6.12 16.78 13.57
C GLY A 413 4.60 16.78 13.34
N PRO A 414 3.88 17.68 14.00
CA PRO A 414 2.43 17.73 14.00
C PRO A 414 1.79 17.67 12.60
N SER A 415 0.72 16.89 12.45
CA SER A 415 -0.07 16.86 11.21
C SER A 415 -1.22 17.88 11.28
N GLY A 416 -1.29 18.77 10.30
CA GLY A 416 -2.24 19.88 10.24
C GLY A 416 -1.52 21.18 9.94
N ALA A 417 -2.24 22.28 10.00
CA ALA A 417 -1.70 23.63 9.91
C ALA A 417 -1.88 24.33 11.26
N ASN A 418 -0.97 25.24 11.60
CA ASN A 418 -1.21 26.10 12.74
C ASN A 418 -2.35 27.07 12.41
N ILE A 419 -3.22 27.33 13.38
CA ILE A 419 -4.18 28.42 13.29
C ILE A 419 -3.60 29.59 14.07
N ILE A 420 -3.09 30.59 13.37
CA ILE A 420 -2.49 31.77 13.97
C ILE A 420 -3.59 32.77 14.31
N GLY A 421 -3.76 33.05 15.60
CA GLY A 421 -4.72 34.00 16.14
C GLY A 421 -4.09 35.32 16.62
N PRO A 422 -4.83 36.09 17.43
CA PRO A 422 -4.38 37.37 18.00
C PRO A 422 -3.03 37.26 18.69
N GLY A 423 -2.15 38.25 18.44
CA GLY A 423 -0.80 38.27 19.00
C GLY A 423 0.20 37.34 18.33
N GLY A 424 -0.15 36.74 17.18
CA GLY A 424 0.72 35.80 16.46
C GLY A 424 0.84 34.43 17.14
N LYS A 425 -0.09 34.14 18.06
CA LYS A 425 -0.14 32.89 18.83
C LYS A 425 -0.94 31.82 18.12
N CYS A 426 -0.67 30.57 18.45
CA CYS A 426 -1.36 29.42 17.88
C CYS A 426 -2.61 29.09 18.71
N VAL A 427 -3.68 28.69 18.02
CA VAL A 427 -4.80 27.99 18.66
C VAL A 427 -4.28 26.66 19.17
N ASP A 428 -4.42 26.45 20.46
CA ASP A 428 -3.76 25.42 21.25
C ASP A 428 -4.78 24.66 22.10
N VAL A 429 -4.57 23.37 22.32
CA VAL A 429 -5.33 22.61 23.33
C VAL A 429 -4.49 22.51 24.59
N ALA A 430 -4.99 23.06 25.69
CA ALA A 430 -4.30 22.99 26.97
C ALA A 430 -4.02 21.54 27.39
N GLY A 431 -2.77 21.25 27.75
CA GLY A 431 -2.36 19.95 28.26
C GLY A 431 -1.22 19.26 27.49
N ASP A 432 -0.44 19.97 26.68
CA ASP A 432 0.82 19.49 26.05
C ASP A 432 0.63 18.13 25.36
N ASP A 433 -0.18 18.13 24.31
CA ASP A 433 -0.58 16.96 23.52
C ASP A 433 -1.47 15.91 24.22
N THR A 434 -1.78 16.06 25.50
CA THR A 434 -2.59 15.08 26.27
C THR A 434 -4.07 15.45 26.42
N GLY A 435 -4.53 16.49 25.74
CA GLY A 435 -5.90 17.02 25.83
C GLY A 435 -7.00 15.98 25.52
N GLY A 436 -7.92 15.80 26.48
CA GLY A 436 -9.12 14.97 26.35
C GLY A 436 -10.41 15.80 26.18
N ASN A 437 -11.57 15.15 26.33
CA ASN A 437 -12.87 15.83 26.32
C ASN A 437 -12.93 16.91 27.41
N GLY A 438 -13.31 18.12 27.01
CA GLY A 438 -13.41 19.27 27.89
C GLY A 438 -12.11 20.04 28.09
N ALA A 439 -11.00 19.59 27.49
CA ALA A 439 -9.74 20.34 27.50
C ALA A 439 -9.96 21.74 26.91
N ALA A 440 -9.36 22.76 27.54
CA ALA A 440 -9.53 24.14 27.11
C ALA A 440 -8.84 24.37 25.78
N VAL A 441 -9.50 25.05 24.85
CA VAL A 441 -8.86 25.60 23.66
C VAL A 441 -8.45 27.05 23.96
N GLN A 442 -7.19 27.37 23.73
CA GLN A 442 -6.54 28.60 24.18
C GLN A 442 -5.59 29.18 23.12
N LEU A 443 -5.01 30.35 23.40
CA LEU A 443 -3.85 30.86 22.69
C LEU A 443 -2.57 30.47 23.41
N TRP A 444 -1.59 30.00 22.66
CA TRP A 444 -0.25 29.70 23.16
C TRP A 444 0.83 30.09 22.14
N ASP A 445 2.06 30.27 22.60
CA ASP A 445 3.18 30.51 21.69
C ASP A 445 3.32 29.33 20.73
N CYS A 446 3.48 29.64 19.45
CA CYS A 446 3.56 28.63 18.41
C CYS A 446 4.79 27.75 18.58
N GLN A 447 4.57 26.44 18.67
CA GLN A 447 5.58 25.42 18.85
C GLN A 447 5.52 24.44 17.67
N SER A 448 6.63 24.28 16.95
CA SER A 448 6.70 23.46 15.74
C SER A 448 6.56 21.95 15.99
N TYR A 449 6.56 21.52 17.24
CA TYR A 449 6.51 20.13 17.67
C TYR A 449 5.23 19.75 18.43
N ALA A 450 4.44 20.74 18.88
CA ALA A 450 3.29 20.54 19.74
C ALA A 450 2.06 20.18 18.90
N LYS A 451 1.60 18.93 18.96
CA LYS A 451 0.51 18.41 18.11
C LYS A 451 -0.82 19.08 18.37
N ASP A 452 -1.06 19.45 19.63
CA ASP A 452 -2.21 20.20 20.11
C ASP A 452 -2.39 21.60 19.48
N GLN A 453 -1.38 22.11 18.76
CA GLN A 453 -1.45 23.38 18.04
C GLN A 453 -1.72 23.25 16.53
N PHE A 454 -1.82 22.03 16.03
CA PHE A 454 -1.98 21.77 14.59
C PHE A 454 -3.35 21.18 14.33
N TRP A 455 -4.06 21.85 13.45
CA TRP A 455 -5.46 21.60 13.19
C TRP A 455 -5.67 21.22 11.73
N THR A 456 -6.53 20.24 11.51
CA THR A 456 -6.90 19.77 10.17
C THR A 456 -8.39 19.97 9.95
N TRP A 457 -8.75 20.56 8.82
CA TRP A 457 -10.14 20.59 8.37
C TRP A 457 -10.58 19.21 7.88
N SER A 458 -11.73 18.74 8.36
CA SER A 458 -12.40 17.54 7.89
C SER A 458 -13.88 17.85 7.71
N GLY A 459 -14.30 18.09 6.47
CA GLY A 459 -15.61 18.66 6.18
C GLY A 459 -15.77 20.01 6.88
N GLN A 460 -16.80 20.15 7.71
CA GLN A 460 -17.06 21.35 8.51
C GLN A 460 -16.40 21.32 9.90
N THR A 461 -15.61 20.30 10.23
CA THR A 461 -14.99 20.16 11.55
C THR A 461 -13.51 20.54 11.52
N LEU A 462 -13.04 21.21 12.58
CA LEU A 462 -11.62 21.44 12.85
C LEU A 462 -11.13 20.40 13.86
N ARG A 463 -10.07 19.66 13.52
CA ARG A 463 -9.62 18.50 14.29
C ARG A 463 -8.17 18.58 14.72
N THR A 464 -7.90 18.17 15.95
CA THR A 464 -6.57 17.91 16.49
C THR A 464 -6.66 16.81 17.56
N LEU A 465 -5.54 16.13 17.87
CA LEU A 465 -5.47 15.04 18.85
C LEU A 465 -6.59 13.97 18.71
N GLY A 466 -7.07 13.74 17.48
CA GLY A 466 -8.17 12.81 17.19
C GLY A 466 -9.58 13.29 17.57
N ARG A 467 -9.75 14.56 17.95
CA ARG A 467 -11.00 15.18 18.44
C ARG A 467 -11.35 16.45 17.66
N CYS A 468 -12.50 17.05 17.96
CA CYS A 468 -13.05 18.21 17.27
C CYS A 468 -13.00 19.47 18.16
N LEU A 469 -12.77 20.63 17.54
CA LEU A 469 -13.04 21.95 18.15
C LEU A 469 -14.54 22.07 18.40
N ASP A 470 -14.92 22.36 19.63
CA ASP A 470 -16.30 22.24 20.12
C ASP A 470 -16.68 23.48 20.94
N VAL A 471 -17.90 23.98 20.72
CA VAL A 471 -18.51 24.97 21.61
C VAL A 471 -19.08 24.25 22.83
N ARG A 472 -18.57 24.59 24.02
CA ARG A 472 -18.90 23.86 25.25
C ARG A 472 -20.41 23.70 25.46
N SER A 473 -20.83 22.45 25.60
CA SER A 473 -22.23 22.06 25.82
C SER A 473 -23.20 22.53 24.72
N GLY A 474 -22.70 22.84 23.52
CA GLY A 474 -23.50 23.41 22.43
C GLY A 474 -24.09 24.79 22.73
N GLY A 475 -23.50 25.54 23.66
CA GLY A 475 -23.98 26.86 24.03
C GLY A 475 -23.94 27.83 22.86
N THR A 476 -24.85 28.80 22.84
CA THR A 476 -24.94 29.78 21.74
C THR A 476 -24.67 31.21 22.20
N ALA A 477 -24.52 31.47 23.49
CA ALA A 477 -24.32 32.81 24.03
C ALA A 477 -22.89 33.34 23.84
N ASN A 478 -22.73 34.66 23.78
CA ASN A 478 -21.42 35.32 23.86
C ASN A 478 -20.67 34.87 25.11
N GLY A 479 -19.38 34.57 24.95
CA GLY A 479 -18.53 34.12 26.04
C GLY A 479 -18.60 32.63 26.34
N THR A 480 -19.36 31.84 25.55
CA THR A 480 -19.32 30.38 25.69
C THR A 480 -17.91 29.87 25.32
N PRO A 481 -17.21 29.17 26.23
CA PRO A 481 -15.84 28.75 25.96
C PRO A 481 -15.74 27.66 24.89
N LEU A 482 -14.63 27.67 24.17
CA LEU A 482 -14.24 26.56 23.29
C LEU A 482 -13.56 25.45 24.11
N GLN A 483 -13.72 24.23 23.62
CA GLN A 483 -13.11 23.03 24.19
C GLN A 483 -12.73 22.04 23.09
N LEU A 484 -11.87 21.09 23.43
CA LEU A 484 -11.67 19.88 22.64
C LEU A 484 -12.70 18.83 23.08
N TYR A 485 -13.38 18.18 22.15
CA TYR A 485 -14.35 17.13 22.45
C TYR A 485 -14.41 16.08 21.35
N ASP A 486 -14.77 14.85 21.70
CA ASP A 486 -14.97 13.76 20.74
C ASP A 486 -15.94 14.19 19.65
N CYS A 487 -15.60 13.88 18.40
CA CYS A 487 -16.39 14.28 17.26
C CYS A 487 -17.75 13.57 17.29
N ASN A 488 -18.83 14.34 17.42
CA ASN A 488 -20.18 13.84 17.72
C ASN A 488 -21.24 14.27 16.69
N ASN A 489 -20.81 14.87 15.57
CA ASN A 489 -21.66 15.32 14.45
C ASN A 489 -22.73 16.36 14.82
N THR A 490 -22.55 17.09 15.94
CA THR A 490 -23.46 18.18 16.31
C THR A 490 -23.05 19.51 15.67
N GLY A 491 -23.98 20.47 15.64
CA GLY A 491 -23.71 21.82 15.13
C GLY A 491 -22.62 22.57 15.91
N ALA A 492 -22.34 22.16 17.15
CA ALA A 492 -21.36 22.79 18.04
C ALA A 492 -19.92 22.60 17.54
N GLN A 493 -19.71 21.65 16.63
CA GLN A 493 -18.42 21.29 16.06
C GLN A 493 -18.26 21.72 14.61
N ASN A 494 -19.28 22.38 14.05
CA ASN A 494 -19.25 22.89 12.69
C ASN A 494 -18.66 24.30 12.66
N TRP A 495 -17.76 24.54 11.73
CA TRP A 495 -17.02 25.77 11.59
C TRP A 495 -16.92 26.17 10.12
N VAL A 496 -16.86 27.47 9.87
CA VAL A 496 -16.67 28.05 8.54
C VAL A 496 -15.59 29.12 8.64
N LEU A 497 -14.46 28.90 7.95
CA LEU A 497 -13.46 29.93 7.76
C LEU A 497 -13.97 30.93 6.71
N ARG A 498 -14.05 32.20 7.07
CA ARG A 498 -14.51 33.29 6.20
C ARG A 498 -13.31 33.99 5.55
N ALA A 499 -13.56 34.65 4.42
CA ALA A 499 -12.52 35.37 3.66
C ALA A 499 -11.83 36.48 4.45
N ASP A 500 -12.49 37.00 5.47
CA ASP A 500 -11.95 38.02 6.35
C ASP A 500 -11.08 37.43 7.49
N GLY A 501 -10.90 36.10 7.53
CA GLY A 501 -10.10 35.41 8.54
C GLY A 501 -10.87 35.09 9.83
N SER A 502 -12.17 35.39 9.91
CA SER A 502 -12.98 34.91 11.04
C SER A 502 -13.37 33.44 10.87
N ILE A 503 -13.37 32.68 11.96
CA ILE A 503 -13.86 31.28 11.99
C ILE A 503 -15.23 31.31 12.68
N GLN A 504 -16.30 31.09 11.93
CA GLN A 504 -17.68 31.15 12.44
C GLN A 504 -18.23 29.77 12.74
N ASN A 505 -18.96 29.62 13.86
CA ASN A 505 -19.83 28.48 14.10
C ASN A 505 -21.25 28.76 13.54
N PRO A 506 -21.74 28.01 12.53
CA PRO A 506 -23.06 28.26 11.93
C PRO A 506 -24.24 28.09 12.88
N GLN A 507 -24.15 27.21 13.88
CA GLN A 507 -25.24 26.97 14.84
C GLN A 507 -25.50 28.17 15.74
N SER A 508 -24.44 28.78 16.27
CA SER A 508 -24.52 29.95 17.15
C SER A 508 -24.56 31.28 16.38
N GLY A 509 -24.12 31.29 15.12
CA GLY A 509 -23.92 32.50 14.32
C GLY A 509 -22.70 33.33 14.74
N ARG A 510 -21.90 32.86 15.71
CA ARG A 510 -20.80 33.59 16.36
C ARG A 510 -19.43 33.12 15.86
N CYS A 511 -18.41 33.94 16.10
CA CYS A 511 -17.04 33.71 15.66
C CYS A 511 -16.16 33.25 16.83
N VAL A 512 -15.12 32.46 16.54
CA VAL A 512 -14.00 32.23 17.47
C VAL A 512 -13.41 33.57 17.86
N ASP A 513 -13.20 33.78 19.15
CA ASP A 513 -12.87 35.08 19.73
C ASP A 513 -11.83 34.91 20.85
N SER A 514 -10.83 35.79 20.84
CA SER A 514 -9.96 36.00 22.00
C SER A 514 -10.60 37.05 22.93
N PRO A 515 -11.01 36.68 24.16
CA PRO A 515 -11.74 37.58 25.05
C PRO A 515 -11.02 38.92 25.28
N GLY A 516 -11.70 40.02 24.97
CA GLY A 516 -11.15 41.37 25.14
C GLY A 516 -9.93 41.67 24.25
N GLY A 517 -9.66 40.85 23.23
CA GLY A 517 -8.46 40.95 22.41
C GLY A 517 -7.18 40.54 23.14
N ALA A 518 -7.28 39.74 24.20
CA ALA A 518 -6.11 39.27 24.96
C ALA A 518 -5.16 38.44 24.08
N THR A 519 -3.87 38.57 24.34
CA THR A 519 -2.80 37.93 23.56
C THR A 519 -1.79 37.21 24.45
N GLY A 520 -2.15 36.86 25.69
CA GLY A 520 -1.27 36.10 26.59
C GLY A 520 -1.35 34.58 26.34
N ASN A 521 -0.29 33.85 26.66
CA ASN A 521 -0.36 32.38 26.73
C ASN A 521 -1.42 31.97 27.78
N GLY A 522 -2.21 30.96 27.45
CA GLY A 522 -3.30 30.50 28.32
C GLY A 522 -4.61 31.28 28.15
N THR A 523 -4.68 32.24 27.20
CA THR A 523 -5.92 32.95 26.92
C THR A 523 -6.95 31.98 26.35
N ARG A 524 -7.95 31.61 27.14
CA ARG A 524 -9.01 30.68 26.73
C ARG A 524 -9.90 31.31 25.66
N LEU A 525 -10.02 30.64 24.52
CA LEU A 525 -10.86 31.09 23.41
C LEU A 525 -12.34 30.83 23.69
N GLN A 526 -13.19 31.68 23.14
CA GLN A 526 -14.65 31.64 23.28
C GLN A 526 -15.33 31.85 21.92
N ILE A 527 -16.65 31.71 21.88
CA ILE A 527 -17.45 32.31 20.80
C ILE A 527 -17.97 33.69 21.20
N TYR A 528 -17.96 34.63 20.26
CA TYR A 528 -18.52 35.96 20.43
C TYR A 528 -19.12 36.48 19.12
N ASP A 529 -20.02 37.45 19.19
CA ASP A 529 -20.59 38.10 18.01
C ASP A 529 -19.47 38.56 17.07
N CYS A 530 -19.61 38.22 15.78
CA CYS A 530 -18.60 38.54 14.77
C CYS A 530 -18.51 40.07 14.62
N ASN A 531 -17.40 40.67 15.05
CA ASN A 531 -17.25 42.12 15.19
C ASN A 531 -16.10 42.70 14.34
N GLY A 532 -15.40 41.87 13.56
CA GLY A 532 -14.38 42.29 12.61
C GLY A 532 -13.08 42.82 13.24
N THR A 533 -12.95 42.76 14.57
CA THR A 533 -11.75 43.20 15.28
C THR A 533 -10.61 42.19 15.13
N ALA A 534 -9.39 42.61 15.50
CA ALA A 534 -8.23 41.72 15.50
C ALA A 534 -8.40 40.48 16.41
N ALA A 535 -9.27 40.56 17.43
CA ALA A 535 -9.56 39.46 18.36
C ALA A 535 -10.17 38.22 17.68
N GLN A 536 -10.68 38.37 16.46
CA GLN A 536 -11.38 37.34 15.69
C GLN A 536 -10.72 37.04 14.34
N ARG A 537 -9.45 37.45 14.16
CA ARG A 537 -8.69 37.19 12.94
C ARG A 537 -7.79 35.98 13.15
N PHE A 538 -8.02 34.94 12.36
CA PHE A 538 -7.29 33.70 12.38
C PHE A 538 -6.80 33.33 10.97
N VAL A 539 -5.58 32.82 10.88
CA VAL A 539 -4.96 32.44 9.60
C VAL A 539 -4.40 31.03 9.71
N MET A 540 -4.76 30.16 8.77
CA MET A 540 -4.14 28.84 8.64
C MET A 540 -2.73 29.01 8.03
N ARG A 541 -1.70 28.41 8.64
CA ARG A 541 -0.33 28.41 8.12
C ARG A 541 0.31 27.04 8.10
#